data_AF-A0A448ZY77-F1
#
_entry.id   AF-A0A448ZY77-F1
#
_cell.length_a   1.000
_cell.length_b   1.000
_cell.length_c   1.000
_cell.angle_alpha   90.00
_cell.angle_beta   90.00
_cell.angle_gamma   90.00
#
_symmetry.space_group_name_H-M   'P 1'
#
loop_
_entity.id
_entity.type
_entity.pdbx_description
1 polymer ?
#
loop_
_entity_poly.entity_id
_entity_poly.type
_entity_poly.pdbx_seq_one_letter_code
_entity_poly.pdbx_strand_id
1 'polypeptide(L)'
;MNPFEQYKPPYNSVEDMYNTNHKRYRVWFILFITFLSIIMVTTIIAVVHLVYFKDGYIDGVRNILTDPSINAQQKLSTAKSYWTRSLTINVCYLVAIIGFLVWFIVNFAKCVKAKDYSKFSPTYIFIFPLIVFFIVIYFFFTFSAALFRSWNVALFITITNAVLIVITNIVAFSKIRGIVYEFNRLKAALNSPVQQFSDLINSVNGNVANNPYDASAYGYKVDDQNPINENQNLQSARSLDEIYYNDMLNKLDQDKLIDMAKKLNIFEPETLSRAALTAKIVDIFVAKGQENNPNTKSNKKASDDKKSSDDDKPIQ
;
A
#
# COMPACT_ATOMS: atom_id res chain seq x y z
N MET A 1 7.72 -7.47 -23.12
CA MET A 1 6.42 -7.36 -22.43
C MET A 1 5.63 -6.28 -23.16
N ASN A 2 4.49 -6.63 -23.75
CA ASN A 2 3.73 -5.72 -24.61
C ASN A 2 3.02 -4.67 -23.72
N PRO A 3 3.31 -3.36 -23.82
CA PRO A 3 2.73 -2.36 -22.93
C PRO A 3 1.22 -2.12 -23.14
N PHE A 4 0.61 -2.84 -24.08
CA PHE A 4 -0.80 -2.71 -24.48
C PHE A 4 -1.68 -3.89 -24.08
N GLU A 5 -1.17 -4.88 -23.33
CA GLU A 5 -2.07 -5.85 -22.69
C GLU A 5 -2.86 -5.13 -21.59
N GLN A 6 -4.13 -4.84 -21.89
CA GLN A 6 -5.08 -4.32 -20.90
C GLN A 6 -5.06 -5.25 -19.68
N TYR A 7 -4.56 -4.76 -18.55
CA TYR A 7 -4.59 -5.51 -17.30
C TYR A 7 -6.04 -5.77 -16.92
N LYS A 8 -6.51 -6.98 -17.24
CA LYS A 8 -7.80 -7.48 -16.80
C LYS A 8 -7.62 -7.97 -15.36
N PRO A 9 -8.29 -7.36 -14.36
CA PRO A 9 -8.20 -7.82 -13.00
C PRO A 9 -8.69 -9.27 -12.93
N PRO A 10 -8.04 -10.12 -12.11
CA PRO A 10 -8.38 -11.54 -12.02
C PRO A 10 -9.75 -11.82 -11.41
N TYR A 11 -10.41 -10.81 -10.84
CA TYR A 11 -11.75 -10.89 -10.24
C TYR A 11 -12.58 -9.66 -10.65
N ASN A 12 -13.88 -9.85 -10.85
CA ASN A 12 -14.82 -8.80 -11.25
C ASN A 12 -15.27 -7.93 -10.08
N SER A 13 -15.15 -8.44 -8.85
CA SER A 13 -15.47 -7.70 -7.63
C SER A 13 -14.59 -8.14 -6.46
N VAL A 14 -14.52 -7.30 -5.42
CA VAL A 14 -13.83 -7.62 -4.17
C VAL A 14 -14.51 -8.77 -3.42
N GLU A 15 -15.84 -8.87 -3.53
CA GLU A 15 -16.63 -9.94 -2.92
C GLU A 15 -16.37 -11.29 -3.60
N ASP A 16 -16.16 -11.32 -4.93
CA ASP A 16 -15.80 -12.55 -5.66
C ASP A 16 -14.43 -13.08 -5.23
N MET A 17 -13.45 -12.19 -5.07
CA MET A 17 -12.13 -12.56 -4.55
C MET A 17 -12.24 -13.14 -3.13
N TYR A 18 -13.09 -12.56 -2.29
CA TYR A 18 -13.35 -13.07 -0.95
C TYR A 18 -14.01 -14.45 -1.00
N ASN A 19 -15.11 -14.61 -1.73
CA ASN A 19 -15.84 -15.87 -1.79
C ASN A 19 -14.96 -17.01 -2.31
N THR A 20 -14.07 -16.73 -3.27
CA THR A 20 -13.13 -17.71 -3.82
C THR A 20 -12.05 -18.13 -2.82
N ASN A 21 -11.45 -17.17 -2.09
CA ASN A 21 -10.22 -17.43 -1.33
C ASN A 21 -10.35 -17.35 0.21
N HIS A 22 -11.53 -16.98 0.73
CA HIS A 22 -11.71 -16.66 2.15
C HIS A 22 -11.26 -17.78 3.09
N LYS A 23 -11.52 -19.06 2.76
CA LYS A 23 -11.10 -20.18 3.62
C LYS A 23 -9.57 -20.23 3.79
N ARG A 24 -8.84 -20.12 2.69
CA ARG A 24 -7.36 -20.10 2.67
C ARG A 24 -6.82 -18.87 3.41
N TYR A 25 -7.42 -17.71 3.19
CA TYR A 25 -6.98 -16.47 3.85
C TYR A 25 -7.25 -16.48 5.35
N ARG A 26 -8.43 -16.95 5.80
CA ARG A 26 -8.80 -17.00 7.22
C ARG A 26 -7.82 -17.80 8.07
N VAL A 27 -7.21 -18.86 7.54
CA VAL A 27 -6.21 -19.67 8.27
C VAL A 27 -5.07 -18.80 8.79
N TRP A 28 -4.57 -17.84 8.00
CA TRP A 28 -3.48 -16.96 8.42
C TRP A 28 -3.88 -15.99 9.54
N PHE A 29 -5.11 -15.48 9.50
CA PHE A 29 -5.65 -14.63 10.57
C PHE A 29 -5.85 -15.40 11.88
N ILE A 30 -6.37 -16.62 11.80
CA ILE A 30 -6.55 -17.50 12.96
C ILE A 30 -5.18 -17.87 13.54
N LEU A 31 -4.24 -18.29 12.70
CA LEU A 31 -2.88 -18.65 13.12
C LEU A 31 -2.19 -17.48 13.83
N PHE A 32 -2.35 -16.25 13.34
CA PHE A 32 -1.84 -15.05 14.01
C PHE A 32 -2.47 -14.84 15.39
N ILE A 33 -3.79 -14.99 15.52
CA ILE A 33 -4.51 -14.92 16.81
C ILE A 33 -3.99 -15.99 17.77
N THR A 34 -3.78 -17.22 17.29
CA THR A 34 -3.28 -18.33 18.10
C THR A 34 -1.88 -18.03 18.65
N PHE A 35 -0.96 -17.57 17.81
CA PHE A 35 0.40 -17.22 18.26
C PHE A 35 0.40 -16.05 19.25
N LEU A 36 -0.36 -14.98 19.00
CA LEU A 36 -0.48 -13.89 19.96
C LEU A 36 -1.08 -14.35 21.30
N SER A 37 -2.03 -15.29 21.26
CA SER A 37 -2.64 -15.86 22.45
C SER A 37 -1.65 -16.70 23.26
N ILE A 38 -0.77 -17.48 22.59
CA ILE A 38 0.33 -18.19 23.25
C ILE A 38 1.28 -17.20 23.93
N ILE A 39 1.70 -16.15 23.22
CA ILE A 39 2.58 -15.10 23.78
C ILE A 39 1.92 -14.40 24.97
N MET A 40 0.61 -14.17 24.91
CA MET A 40 -0.14 -13.60 26.03
C MET A 40 -0.10 -14.52 27.25
N VAL A 41 -0.40 -15.81 27.08
CA VAL A 41 -0.40 -16.79 28.19
C VAL A 41 0.99 -16.93 28.81
N THR A 42 2.04 -17.04 28.02
CA THR A 42 3.42 -17.10 28.55
C THR A 42 3.79 -15.81 29.28
N THR A 43 3.36 -14.65 28.79
CA THR A 43 3.58 -13.36 29.49
C THR A 43 2.84 -13.31 30.82
N ILE A 44 1.62 -13.83 30.90
CA ILE A 44 0.88 -13.97 32.17
C ILE A 44 1.68 -14.85 33.14
N ILE A 45 2.19 -16.00 32.67
CA ILE A 45 3.04 -16.88 33.49
C ILE A 45 4.28 -16.13 34.00
N ALA A 46 4.96 -15.34 33.16
CA ALA A 46 6.10 -14.53 33.60
C ALA A 46 5.72 -13.50 34.69
N VAL A 47 4.60 -12.79 34.53
CA VAL A 47 4.11 -11.83 35.54
C VAL A 47 3.80 -12.54 36.86
N VAL A 48 3.05 -13.66 36.81
CA VAL A 48 2.73 -14.45 38.00
C VAL A 48 4.00 -14.95 38.68
N HIS A 49 4.97 -15.45 37.91
CA HIS A 49 6.24 -15.93 38.43
C HIS A 49 7.06 -14.81 39.10
N LEU A 50 7.10 -13.60 38.51
CA LEU A 50 7.76 -12.43 39.10
C LEU A 50 7.14 -11.99 40.42
N VAL A 51 5.81 -12.12 40.56
CA VAL A 51 5.09 -11.78 41.79
C VAL A 51 5.29 -12.86 42.85
N TYR A 52 5.16 -14.13 42.49
CA TYR A 52 5.26 -15.26 43.42
C TYR A 52 6.70 -15.48 43.93
N PHE A 53 7.69 -15.44 43.04
CA PHE A 53 9.11 -15.61 43.40
C PHE A 53 9.85 -14.30 43.66
N LYS A 54 9.14 -13.25 44.09
CA LYS A 54 9.68 -11.91 44.33
C LYS A 54 10.99 -11.92 45.12
N ASP A 55 11.01 -12.58 46.27
CA ASP A 55 12.17 -12.55 47.17
C ASP A 55 13.38 -13.25 46.54
N GLY A 56 13.16 -14.35 45.81
CA GLY A 56 14.21 -15.02 45.04
C GLY A 56 14.85 -14.14 43.97
N TYR A 57 14.06 -13.27 43.31
CA TYR A 57 14.59 -12.29 42.36
C TYR A 57 15.41 -11.20 43.04
N ILE A 58 14.92 -10.67 44.17
CA ILE A 58 15.62 -9.63 44.93
C ILE A 58 16.94 -10.16 45.47
N ASP A 59 16.93 -11.35 46.08
CA ASP A 59 18.12 -11.99 46.64
C ASP A 59 19.11 -12.38 45.55
N GLY A 60 18.63 -12.91 44.42
CA GLY A 60 19.48 -13.22 43.26
C GLY A 60 20.26 -12.00 42.78
N VAL A 61 19.59 -10.86 42.59
CA VAL A 61 20.27 -9.61 42.17
C VAL A 61 21.19 -9.08 43.27
N ARG A 62 20.77 -9.12 44.53
CA ARG A 62 21.59 -8.67 45.66
C ARG A 62 22.90 -9.45 45.76
N ASN A 63 22.87 -10.76 45.52
CA ASN A 63 24.04 -11.64 45.60
C ASN A 63 25.03 -11.43 44.44
N ILE A 64 24.56 -10.91 43.30
CA ILE A 64 25.42 -10.58 42.13
C ILE A 64 26.10 -9.23 42.31
N LEU A 65 25.55 -8.33 43.13
CA LEU A 65 26.17 -7.04 43.43
C LEU A 65 27.38 -7.25 44.36
N THR A 66 28.52 -7.62 43.78
CA THR A 66 29.78 -7.90 44.49
C THR A 66 30.59 -6.65 44.79
N ASP A 67 30.20 -5.50 44.26
CA ASP A 67 30.90 -4.23 44.48
C ASP A 67 31.01 -3.92 45.99
N PRO A 68 32.24 -3.83 46.54
CA PRO A 68 32.46 -3.54 47.95
C PRO A 68 32.20 -2.07 48.32
N SER A 69 32.12 -1.16 47.35
CA SER A 69 31.80 0.25 47.59
C SER A 69 30.32 0.50 47.90
N ILE A 70 29.46 -0.48 47.61
CA ILE A 70 28.00 -0.39 47.80
C ILE A 70 27.64 -1.01 49.15
N ASN A 71 26.98 -0.25 50.02
CA ASN A 71 26.54 -0.78 51.32
C ASN A 71 25.31 -1.71 51.18
N ALA A 72 25.01 -2.50 52.23
CA ALA A 72 23.94 -3.49 52.19
C ALA A 72 22.55 -2.92 51.84
N GLN A 73 22.25 -1.71 52.32
CA GLN A 73 20.98 -1.03 52.08
C GLN A 73 20.84 -0.58 50.61
N GLN A 74 21.92 -0.07 50.02
CA GLN A 74 21.99 0.29 48.61
C GLN A 74 21.85 -0.94 47.71
N LYS A 75 22.50 -2.07 48.05
CA LYS A 75 22.32 -3.34 47.31
C LYS A 75 20.85 -3.79 47.30
N LEU A 76 20.18 -3.73 48.45
CA LEU A 76 18.77 -4.07 48.59
C LEU A 76 17.86 -3.13 47.79
N SER A 77 18.10 -1.82 47.85
CA SER A 77 17.35 -0.82 47.08
C SER A 77 17.46 -1.05 45.57
N THR A 78 18.68 -1.27 45.09
CA THR A 78 18.95 -1.57 43.67
C THR A 78 18.27 -2.86 43.22
N ALA A 79 18.33 -3.91 44.03
CA ALA A 79 17.66 -5.18 43.73
C ALA A 79 16.13 -5.05 43.66
N LYS A 80 15.53 -4.33 44.62
CA LYS A 80 14.09 -4.01 44.60
C LYS A 80 13.71 -3.19 43.37
N SER A 81 14.50 -2.17 43.03
CA SER A 81 14.27 -1.34 41.85
C SER A 81 14.33 -2.16 40.55
N TYR A 82 15.31 -3.07 40.43
CA TYR A 82 15.40 -3.98 39.30
C TYR A 82 14.17 -4.88 39.19
N TRP A 83 13.75 -5.53 40.28
CA TRP A 83 12.55 -6.36 40.30
C TRP A 83 11.30 -5.56 39.92
N THR A 84 11.09 -4.38 40.50
CA THR A 84 9.95 -3.51 40.18
C THR A 84 9.95 -3.13 38.71
N ARG A 85 11.11 -2.74 38.16
CA ARG A 85 11.24 -2.41 36.74
C ARG A 85 10.90 -3.61 35.85
N SER A 86 11.41 -4.80 36.16
CA SER A 86 11.12 -6.03 35.42
C SER A 86 9.64 -6.38 35.47
N LEU A 87 8.99 -6.24 36.63
CA LEU A 87 7.55 -6.45 36.79
C LEU A 87 6.76 -5.45 35.94
N THR A 88 7.06 -4.16 36.07
CA THR A 88 6.40 -3.10 35.29
C THR A 88 6.52 -3.32 33.79
N ILE A 89 7.71 -3.66 33.29
CA ILE A 89 7.91 -3.95 31.86
C ILE A 89 7.03 -5.11 31.40
N ASN A 90 7.00 -6.23 32.15
CA ASN A 90 6.18 -7.38 31.78
C ASN A 90 4.67 -7.09 31.86
N VAL A 91 4.23 -6.31 32.84
CA VAL A 91 2.82 -5.86 32.95
C VAL A 91 2.45 -4.93 31.79
N CYS A 92 3.27 -3.92 31.48
CA CYS A 92 3.04 -3.05 30.34
C CYS A 92 3.02 -3.84 29.03
N TYR A 93 3.93 -4.81 28.87
CA TYR A 93 3.96 -5.69 27.70
C TYR A 93 2.70 -6.55 27.59
N LEU A 94 2.21 -7.11 28.70
CA LEU A 94 0.95 -7.86 28.74
C LEU A 94 -0.24 -7.00 28.31
N VAL A 95 -0.37 -5.80 28.86
CA VAL A 95 -1.45 -4.86 28.50
C VAL A 95 -1.36 -4.50 27.02
N ALA A 96 -0.15 -4.27 26.49
CA ALA A 96 0.04 -4.00 25.08
C ALA A 96 -0.40 -5.18 24.20
N ILE A 97 0.00 -6.42 24.53
CA ILE A 97 -0.41 -7.63 23.78
C ILE A 97 -1.92 -7.78 23.78
N ILE A 98 -2.59 -7.59 24.93
CA ILE A 98 -4.06 -7.65 25.01
C ILE A 98 -4.68 -6.59 24.11
N GLY A 99 -4.17 -5.35 24.16
CA GLY A 99 -4.63 -4.27 23.30
C GLY A 99 -4.48 -4.58 21.81
N PHE A 100 -3.32 -5.11 21.39
CA PHE A 100 -3.08 -5.53 20.02
C PHE A 100 -3.97 -6.69 19.58
N LEU A 101 -4.17 -7.69 20.44
CA LEU A 101 -5.02 -8.83 20.16
C LEU A 101 -6.47 -8.40 19.94
N VAL A 102 -7.01 -7.57 20.84
CA VAL A 102 -8.37 -7.03 20.70
C VAL A 102 -8.49 -6.17 19.44
N TRP A 103 -7.52 -5.29 19.19
CA TRP A 103 -7.51 -4.44 18.00
C TRP A 103 -7.47 -5.29 16.71
N PHE A 104 -6.67 -6.35 16.69
CA PHE A 104 -6.62 -7.29 15.58
C PHE A 104 -7.96 -8.00 15.36
N ILE A 105 -8.55 -8.58 16.42
CA ILE A 105 -9.82 -9.29 16.35
C ILE A 105 -10.94 -8.38 15.85
N VAL A 106 -11.02 -7.15 16.34
CA VAL A 106 -12.03 -6.17 15.91
C VAL A 106 -11.89 -5.86 14.41
N ASN A 107 -10.66 -5.63 13.91
CA ASN A 107 -10.43 -5.39 12.49
C ASN A 107 -10.74 -6.62 11.63
N PHE A 108 -10.32 -7.80 12.08
CA PHE A 108 -10.60 -9.05 11.38
C PHE A 108 -12.12 -9.31 11.31
N ALA A 109 -12.85 -9.10 12.40
CA ALA A 109 -14.31 -9.22 12.42
C ALA A 109 -14.98 -8.23 11.44
N LYS A 110 -14.49 -6.99 11.35
CA LYS A 110 -14.96 -6.01 10.36
C LYS A 110 -14.74 -6.50 8.93
N CYS A 111 -13.56 -7.04 8.61
CA CYS A 111 -13.27 -7.60 7.29
C CYS A 111 -14.16 -8.79 6.94
N VAL A 112 -14.40 -9.70 7.89
CA VAL A 112 -15.26 -10.86 7.68
C VAL A 112 -16.71 -10.46 7.47
N LYS A 113 -17.24 -9.53 8.28
CA LYS A 113 -18.61 -9.00 8.13
C LYS A 113 -18.82 -8.30 6.79
N ALA A 114 -17.82 -7.53 6.36
CA ALA A 114 -17.87 -6.81 5.10
C ALA A 114 -17.47 -7.66 3.88
N LYS A 115 -17.06 -8.92 4.08
CA LYS A 115 -16.46 -9.79 3.06
C LYS A 115 -15.34 -9.10 2.24
N ASP A 116 -14.55 -8.26 2.92
CA ASP A 116 -13.56 -7.39 2.29
C ASP A 116 -12.35 -7.17 3.21
N TYR A 117 -11.20 -7.73 2.84
CA TYR A 117 -9.96 -7.56 3.60
C TYR A 117 -9.28 -6.20 3.37
N SER A 118 -9.68 -5.41 2.36
CA SER A 118 -9.17 -4.04 2.17
C SER A 118 -9.56 -3.12 3.32
N LYS A 119 -10.66 -3.43 4.02
CA LYS A 119 -11.14 -2.69 5.19
C LYS A 119 -10.34 -2.94 6.47
N PHE A 120 -9.29 -3.78 6.40
CA PHE A 120 -8.40 -4.00 7.54
C PHE A 120 -7.65 -2.70 7.85
N SER A 121 -7.49 -2.37 9.13
CA SER A 121 -6.89 -1.09 9.55
C SER A 121 -5.48 -0.90 8.94
N PRO A 122 -5.28 0.14 8.11
CA PRO A 122 -3.96 0.47 7.59
C PRO A 122 -2.99 0.78 8.73
N THR A 123 -3.47 1.47 9.77
CA THR A 123 -2.70 1.82 10.96
C THR A 123 -2.11 0.57 11.63
N TYR A 124 -2.88 -0.52 11.75
CA TYR A 124 -2.37 -1.78 12.31
C TYR A 124 -1.25 -2.37 11.44
N ILE A 125 -1.40 -2.32 10.11
CA ILE A 125 -0.40 -2.83 9.15
C ILE A 125 0.94 -2.12 9.28
N PHE A 126 0.94 -0.82 9.59
CA PHE A 126 2.17 -0.06 9.80
C PHE A 126 2.73 -0.16 11.21
N ILE A 127 1.87 -0.05 12.24
CA ILE A 127 2.31 0.00 13.64
C ILE A 127 2.84 -1.35 14.12
N PHE A 128 2.21 -2.47 13.74
CA PHE A 128 2.62 -3.77 14.29
C PHE A 128 4.07 -4.16 13.90
N PRO A 129 4.50 -4.08 12.63
CA PRO A 129 5.90 -4.33 12.28
C PRO A 129 6.88 -3.33 12.91
N LEU A 130 6.48 -2.06 13.06
CA LEU A 130 7.30 -1.05 13.71
C LEU A 130 7.57 -1.42 15.18
N ILE A 131 6.57 -1.92 15.89
CA ILE A 131 6.74 -2.37 17.28
C ILE A 131 7.63 -3.62 17.33
N VAL A 132 7.44 -4.58 16.42
CA VAL A 132 8.31 -5.75 16.34
C VAL A 132 9.77 -5.32 16.11
N PHE A 133 10.00 -4.32 15.25
CA PHE A 133 11.33 -3.75 15.04
C PHE A 133 11.93 -3.19 16.33
N PHE A 134 11.19 -2.42 17.12
CA PHE A 134 11.65 -1.93 18.42
C PHE A 134 11.90 -3.05 19.43
N ILE A 135 11.08 -4.11 19.44
CA ILE A 135 11.29 -5.29 20.28
C ILE A 135 12.60 -6.00 19.89
N VAL A 136 12.90 -6.12 18.60
CA VAL A 136 14.16 -6.71 18.12
C VAL A 136 15.36 -5.86 18.56
N ILE A 137 15.30 -4.54 18.39
CA ILE A 137 16.35 -3.63 18.87
C ILE A 137 16.55 -3.81 20.38
N TYR A 138 15.47 -3.73 21.15
CA TYR A 138 15.51 -3.92 22.60
C TYR A 138 16.09 -5.28 22.99
N PHE A 139 15.74 -6.33 22.25
CA PHE A 139 16.27 -7.68 22.46
C PHE A 139 17.78 -7.72 22.27
N PHE A 140 18.33 -7.15 21.18
CA PHE A 140 19.78 -7.13 20.96
C PHE A 140 20.55 -6.43 22.09
N PHE A 141 20.04 -5.31 22.60
CA PHE A 141 20.67 -4.58 23.70
C PHE A 141 20.50 -5.27 25.06
N THR A 142 19.41 -6.03 25.26
CA THR A 142 19.12 -6.71 26.53
C THR A 142 19.79 -8.08 26.61
N PHE A 143 19.88 -8.80 25.49
CA PHE A 143 20.48 -10.12 25.40
C PHE A 143 21.97 -10.10 25.77
N SER A 144 22.71 -9.08 25.31
CA SER A 144 24.12 -8.89 25.67
C SER A 144 24.33 -8.70 27.17
N ALA A 145 23.40 -8.05 27.86
CA ALA A 145 23.45 -7.86 29.32
C ALA A 145 22.93 -9.08 30.11
N ALA A 146 22.11 -9.93 29.49
CA ALA A 146 21.47 -11.07 30.14
C ALA A 146 22.36 -12.31 30.27
N LEU A 147 23.28 -12.55 29.33
CA LEU A 147 24.18 -13.72 29.33
C LEU A 147 25.10 -13.79 30.57
N PHE A 148 25.23 -12.68 31.31
CA PHE A 148 26.11 -12.57 32.48
C PHE A 148 25.39 -12.50 33.82
N ARG A 149 24.04 -12.61 33.85
CA ARG A 149 23.26 -12.53 35.09
C ARG A 149 22.46 -13.81 35.34
N SER A 150 22.47 -14.22 36.61
CA SER A 150 21.82 -15.38 37.21
C SER A 150 20.52 -15.87 36.57
N TRP A 151 20.26 -17.16 36.71
CA TRP A 151 19.01 -17.86 36.38
C TRP A 151 17.75 -17.02 36.65
N ASN A 152 17.19 -16.42 35.59
CA ASN A 152 16.01 -15.56 35.66
C ASN A 152 14.95 -16.08 34.69
N VAL A 153 14.00 -16.87 35.22
CA VAL A 153 12.92 -17.50 34.44
C VAL A 153 12.09 -16.47 33.66
N ALA A 154 11.75 -15.34 34.27
CA ALA A 154 10.98 -14.28 33.62
C ALA A 154 11.74 -13.69 32.42
N LEU A 155 13.05 -13.50 32.54
CA LEU A 155 13.90 -13.05 31.44
C LEU A 155 13.93 -14.06 30.29
N PHE A 156 14.03 -15.37 30.59
CA PHE A 156 13.93 -16.42 29.57
C PHE A 156 12.58 -16.37 28.85
N ILE A 157 11.47 -16.24 29.59
CA ILE A 157 10.14 -16.11 28.99
C ILE A 157 10.04 -14.85 28.12
N THR A 158 10.58 -13.71 28.57
CA THR A 158 10.59 -12.47 27.77
C THR A 158 11.38 -12.66 26.47
N ILE A 159 12.53 -13.33 26.52
CA ILE A 159 13.34 -13.68 25.34
C ILE A 159 12.57 -14.60 24.40
N THR A 160 11.98 -15.67 24.92
CA THR A 160 11.17 -16.61 24.13
C THR A 160 10.01 -15.88 23.47
N ASN A 161 9.33 -14.98 24.18
CA ASN A 161 8.23 -14.18 23.64
C ASN A 161 8.70 -13.20 22.56
N ALA A 162 9.87 -12.58 22.71
CA ALA A 162 10.47 -11.74 21.68
C ALA A 162 10.81 -12.54 20.42
N VAL A 163 11.32 -13.76 20.55
CA VAL A 163 11.57 -14.63 19.39
C VAL A 163 10.24 -15.05 18.73
N LEU A 164 9.25 -15.45 19.53
CA LEU A 164 7.93 -15.82 19.03
C LEU A 164 7.23 -14.67 18.30
N ILE A 165 7.33 -13.43 18.78
CA ILE A 165 6.69 -12.29 18.10
C ILE A 165 7.34 -12.01 16.74
N VAL A 166 8.66 -12.17 16.63
CA VAL A 166 9.40 -12.05 15.36
C VAL A 166 8.97 -13.14 14.38
N ILE A 167 8.94 -14.39 14.83
CA ILE A 167 8.48 -15.53 14.01
C ILE A 167 7.03 -15.29 13.56
N THR A 168 6.15 -14.87 14.47
CA THR A 168 4.74 -14.57 14.17
C THR A 168 4.60 -13.47 13.13
N ASN A 169 5.44 -12.44 13.20
CA ASN A 169 5.46 -11.36 12.22
C ASN A 169 5.86 -11.85 10.81
N ILE A 170 6.93 -12.66 10.73
CA ILE A 170 7.44 -13.18 9.46
C ILE A 170 6.49 -14.22 8.84
N VAL A 171 6.01 -15.18 9.63
CA VAL A 171 5.23 -16.32 9.14
C VAL A 171 3.77 -15.95 8.87
N ALA A 172 3.12 -15.26 9.82
CA ALA A 172 1.69 -15.04 9.79
C ALA A 172 1.33 -13.62 9.34
N PHE A 173 1.92 -12.61 9.99
CA PHE A 173 1.56 -11.22 9.74
C PHE A 173 1.94 -10.74 8.34
N SER A 174 3.10 -11.18 7.83
CA SER A 174 3.53 -10.87 6.46
C SER A 174 2.55 -11.41 5.41
N LYS A 175 1.95 -12.58 5.66
CA LYS A 175 0.90 -13.15 4.79
C LYS A 175 -0.40 -12.35 4.87
N ILE A 176 -0.82 -11.96 6.08
CA ILE A 176 -1.98 -11.09 6.28
C ILE A 176 -1.81 -9.77 5.54
N ARG A 177 -0.64 -9.14 5.67
CA ARG A 177 -0.30 -7.90 4.96
C ARG A 177 -0.38 -8.08 3.44
N GLY A 178 0.15 -9.19 2.91
CA GLY A 178 0.02 -9.54 1.50
C GLY A 178 -1.45 -9.63 1.05
N ILE A 179 -2.29 -10.34 1.79
CA ILE A 179 -3.73 -10.48 1.50
C ILE A 179 -4.41 -9.11 1.47
N VAL A 180 -4.16 -8.25 2.47
CA VAL A 180 -4.76 -6.91 2.51
C VAL A 180 -4.30 -6.06 1.32
N TYR A 181 -3.04 -6.17 0.90
CA TYR A 181 -2.55 -5.47 -0.29
C TYR A 181 -3.15 -6.01 -1.58
N GLU A 182 -3.36 -7.32 -1.72
CA GLU A 182 -4.04 -7.89 -2.88
C GLU A 182 -5.46 -7.32 -3.03
N PHE A 183 -6.21 -7.25 -1.92
CA PHE A 183 -7.56 -6.65 -1.91
C PHE A 183 -7.54 -5.15 -2.23
N ASN A 184 -6.61 -4.39 -1.66
CA ASN A 184 -6.46 -2.97 -1.96
C ASN A 184 -6.06 -2.73 -3.43
N ARG A 185 -5.18 -3.57 -3.99
CA ARG A 185 -4.77 -3.49 -5.40
C ARG A 185 -5.93 -3.81 -6.34
N LEU A 186 -6.72 -4.83 -6.03
CA LEU A 186 -7.93 -5.15 -6.80
C LEU A 186 -8.92 -3.99 -6.78
N LYS A 187 -9.17 -3.41 -5.60
CA LYS A 187 -10.06 -2.25 -5.46
C LYS A 187 -9.56 -1.03 -6.23
N ALA A 188 -8.25 -0.78 -6.23
CA ALA A 188 -7.64 0.29 -7.01
C ALA A 188 -7.75 0.04 -8.52
N ALA A 189 -7.59 -1.21 -8.96
CA ALA A 189 -7.77 -1.59 -10.37
C ALA A 189 -9.22 -1.39 -10.82
N LEU A 190 -10.20 -1.92 -10.06
CA LEU A 190 -11.63 -1.79 -10.39
C LEU A 190 -12.10 -0.33 -10.40
N ASN A 191 -11.52 0.53 -9.55
CA ASN A 191 -11.84 1.96 -9.51
C ASN A 191 -10.98 2.80 -10.48
N SER A 192 -10.13 2.17 -11.30
CA SER A 192 -9.35 2.88 -12.32
C SER A 192 -10.27 3.44 -13.41
N PRO A 193 -10.06 4.69 -13.86
CA PRO A 193 -10.80 5.29 -14.97
C PRO A 193 -10.79 4.43 -16.25
N VAL A 194 -9.71 3.67 -16.46
CA VAL A 194 -9.52 2.80 -17.64
C VAL A 194 -10.48 1.60 -17.62
N GLN A 195 -10.80 1.07 -16.45
CA GLN A 195 -11.69 -0.09 -16.28
C GLN A 195 -13.15 0.34 -16.44
N GLN A 196 -13.52 1.50 -15.88
CA GLN A 196 -14.85 2.09 -16.04
C GLN A 196 -15.18 2.41 -17.51
N PHE A 197 -14.17 2.78 -18.31
CA PHE A 197 -14.32 2.98 -19.75
C PHE A 197 -14.45 1.66 -20.52
N SER A 198 -13.66 0.64 -20.17
CA SER A 198 -13.79 -0.74 -20.69
C SER A 198 -15.20 -1.31 -20.47
N ASP A 199 -15.75 -1.13 -19.27
CA ASP A 199 -17.08 -1.65 -18.94
C ASP A 199 -18.20 -0.85 -19.61
N LEU A 200 -17.98 0.46 -19.87
CA LEU A 200 -18.86 1.27 -20.69
C LEU A 200 -18.84 0.80 -22.16
N ILE A 201 -17.67 0.47 -22.70
CA ILE A 201 -17.52 -0.04 -24.08
C ILE A 201 -18.11 -1.45 -24.20
N ASN A 202 -17.86 -2.33 -23.24
CA ASN A 202 -18.37 -3.70 -23.25
C ASN A 202 -19.87 -3.77 -22.98
N SER A 203 -20.45 -2.86 -22.19
CA SER A 203 -21.91 -2.75 -22.04
C SER A 203 -22.59 -2.15 -23.27
N VAL A 204 -21.88 -1.32 -24.04
CA VAL A 204 -22.37 -0.83 -25.35
C VAL A 204 -22.25 -1.92 -26.45
N ASN A 205 -21.22 -2.78 -26.38
CA ASN A 205 -21.06 -3.92 -27.29
C ASN A 205 -21.86 -5.18 -26.87
N GLY A 206 -22.47 -5.19 -25.69
CA GLY A 206 -23.25 -6.32 -25.16
C GLY A 206 -24.54 -6.66 -25.93
N ASN A 207 -24.92 -5.84 -26.92
CA ASN A 207 -26.03 -6.11 -27.85
C ASN A 207 -25.60 -6.40 -29.29
N VAL A 208 -24.30 -6.58 -29.56
CA VAL A 208 -23.82 -7.06 -30.87
C VAL A 208 -23.13 -8.41 -30.66
N ALA A 209 -23.92 -9.38 -30.22
CA ALA A 209 -23.54 -10.78 -30.36
C ALA A 209 -23.59 -11.15 -31.85
N ASN A 210 -22.48 -11.70 -32.33
CA ASN A 210 -22.19 -12.22 -33.68
C ASN A 210 -21.65 -11.20 -34.70
N ASN A 211 -20.32 -11.03 -34.71
CA ASN A 211 -19.57 -11.21 -35.95
C ASN A 211 -18.10 -11.56 -35.69
N PRO A 212 -17.59 -12.71 -36.17
CA PRO A 212 -16.18 -13.05 -36.09
C PRO A 212 -15.45 -12.45 -37.29
N TYR A 213 -14.99 -11.20 -37.19
CA TYR A 213 -14.09 -10.63 -38.20
C TYR A 213 -12.63 -10.87 -37.79
N ASP A 214 -12.16 -12.01 -38.27
CA ASP A 214 -10.86 -12.25 -38.90
C ASP A 214 -9.82 -11.10 -38.82
N ALA A 215 -8.85 -11.25 -37.93
CA ALA A 215 -7.72 -10.34 -37.73
C ALA A 215 -6.57 -10.57 -38.74
N SER A 216 -6.85 -11.11 -39.93
CA SER A 216 -5.82 -11.40 -40.96
C SER A 216 -5.81 -10.44 -42.17
N ALA A 217 -6.65 -9.40 -42.18
CA ALA A 217 -6.80 -8.53 -43.36
C ALA A 217 -5.87 -7.30 -43.43
N TYR A 218 -5.02 -7.04 -42.44
CA TYR A 218 -4.06 -5.92 -42.50
C TYR A 218 -2.63 -6.45 -42.55
N GLY A 219 -2.23 -6.84 -43.76
CA GLY A 219 -0.84 -7.17 -44.08
C GLY A 219 0.05 -5.94 -43.93
N TYR A 220 0.85 -5.91 -42.88
CA TYR A 220 2.06 -5.09 -42.80
C TYR A 220 3.24 -6.03 -42.55
N LYS A 221 3.93 -6.43 -43.63
CA LYS A 221 5.26 -7.03 -43.53
C LYS A 221 6.21 -5.88 -43.19
N VAL A 222 6.73 -5.86 -41.97
CA VAL A 222 7.87 -5.01 -41.63
C VAL A 222 9.12 -5.82 -42.00
N ASP A 223 9.83 -5.37 -43.02
CA ASP A 223 11.19 -5.82 -43.32
C ASP A 223 12.10 -5.40 -42.15
N ASP A 224 12.78 -6.38 -41.57
CA ASP A 224 13.91 -6.16 -40.67
C ASP A 224 15.07 -5.56 -41.48
N GLN A 225 15.46 -4.31 -41.19
CA GLN A 225 16.85 -3.78 -41.17
C GLN A 225 16.90 -2.25 -41.40
N ASN A 226 16.94 -1.46 -40.31
CA ASN A 226 17.99 -0.47 -40.03
C ASN A 226 17.61 0.47 -38.87
N PRO A 227 18.58 0.94 -38.05
CA PRO A 227 18.31 1.77 -36.87
C PRO A 227 18.33 3.26 -37.22
N ILE A 228 17.21 3.97 -37.07
CA ILE A 228 17.18 5.44 -37.24
C ILE A 228 16.33 6.14 -36.16
N ASN A 229 17.03 7.01 -35.41
CA ASN A 229 16.63 8.25 -34.71
C ASN A 229 15.31 8.32 -33.92
N GLU A 230 15.45 8.38 -32.58
CA GLU A 230 14.39 8.61 -31.59
C GLU A 230 13.65 9.96 -31.67
N ASN A 231 14.09 10.93 -32.48
CA ASN A 231 13.45 12.25 -32.54
C ASN A 231 12.43 12.46 -33.67
N GLN A 232 12.24 11.49 -34.59
CA GLN A 232 11.15 11.56 -35.59
C GLN A 232 9.86 10.84 -35.13
N ASN A 233 9.92 10.01 -34.09
CA ASN A 233 8.79 9.17 -33.66
C ASN A 233 7.67 9.93 -32.92
N LEU A 234 7.93 11.12 -32.39
CA LEU A 234 6.93 11.91 -31.66
C LEU A 234 5.90 12.57 -32.59
N GLN A 235 6.26 12.86 -33.84
CA GLN A 235 5.34 13.45 -34.82
C GLN A 235 4.51 12.37 -35.53
N SER A 236 5.11 11.20 -35.78
CA SER A 236 4.44 10.02 -36.35
C SER A 236 3.46 9.36 -35.37
N ALA A 237 3.79 9.30 -34.08
CA ALA A 237 2.86 8.80 -33.04
C ALA A 237 1.63 9.70 -32.88
N ARG A 238 1.80 11.03 -32.96
CA ARG A 238 0.68 11.99 -32.97
C ARG A 238 -0.30 11.71 -34.11
N SER A 239 0.21 11.46 -35.31
CA SER A 239 -0.64 11.13 -36.46
C SER A 239 -1.34 9.78 -36.32
N LEU A 240 -0.70 8.77 -35.71
CA LEU A 240 -1.33 7.45 -35.51
C LEU A 240 -2.46 7.51 -34.47
N ASP A 241 -2.25 8.21 -33.36
CA ASP A 241 -3.28 8.40 -32.33
C ASP A 241 -4.44 9.23 -32.87
N GLU A 242 -4.16 10.32 -33.60
CA GLU A 242 -5.17 11.17 -34.22
C GLU A 242 -6.00 10.42 -35.28
N ILE A 243 -5.35 9.59 -36.11
CA ILE A 243 -6.04 8.73 -37.09
C ILE A 243 -6.91 7.68 -36.37
N TYR A 244 -6.39 7.07 -35.31
CA TYR A 244 -7.12 6.06 -34.53
C TYR A 244 -8.36 6.65 -33.82
N TYR A 245 -8.22 7.79 -33.16
CA TYR A 245 -9.34 8.46 -32.50
C TYR A 245 -10.37 8.97 -33.51
N ASN A 246 -9.95 9.50 -34.66
CA ASN A 246 -10.87 9.90 -35.72
C ASN A 246 -11.67 8.70 -36.28
N ASP A 247 -11.02 7.57 -36.54
CA ASP A 247 -11.72 6.38 -37.04
C ASP A 247 -12.72 5.82 -36.01
N MET A 248 -12.38 5.87 -34.72
CA MET A 248 -13.25 5.43 -33.64
C MET A 248 -14.45 6.36 -33.42
N LEU A 249 -14.24 7.68 -33.47
CA LEU A 249 -15.29 8.69 -33.31
C LEU A 249 -16.22 8.76 -34.52
N ASN A 250 -15.71 8.48 -35.73
CA ASN A 250 -16.53 8.40 -36.92
C ASN A 250 -17.53 7.23 -36.90
N LYS A 251 -17.30 6.19 -36.08
CA LYS A 251 -18.21 5.05 -35.90
C LYS A 251 -19.33 5.29 -34.88
N LEU A 252 -19.29 6.40 -34.14
CA LEU A 252 -20.31 6.74 -33.14
C LEU A 252 -21.51 7.47 -33.75
N ASP A 253 -22.70 7.26 -33.19
CA ASP A 253 -23.90 8.02 -33.57
C ASP A 253 -23.78 9.50 -33.14
N GLN A 254 -24.44 10.40 -33.88
CA GLN A 254 -24.33 11.85 -33.64
C GLN A 254 -24.76 12.25 -32.22
N ASP A 255 -25.83 11.64 -31.69
CA ASP A 255 -26.31 11.89 -30.32
C ASP A 255 -25.26 11.48 -29.26
N LYS A 256 -24.51 10.41 -29.53
CA LYS A 256 -23.45 9.92 -28.64
C LYS A 256 -22.20 10.82 -28.69
N LEU A 257 -21.90 11.38 -29.86
CA LEU A 257 -20.85 12.41 -30.01
C LEU A 257 -21.20 13.68 -29.24
N ILE A 258 -22.47 14.10 -29.28
CA ILE A 258 -22.97 15.25 -28.52
C ILE A 258 -22.88 14.97 -27.01
N ASP A 259 -23.31 13.79 -26.54
CA ASP A 259 -23.20 13.41 -25.13
C ASP A 259 -21.75 13.36 -24.62
N MET A 260 -20.83 12.86 -25.45
CA MET A 260 -19.41 12.86 -25.15
C MET A 260 -18.87 14.29 -25.07
N ALA A 261 -19.24 15.15 -26.01
CA ALA A 261 -18.84 16.55 -26.01
C ALA A 261 -19.38 17.31 -24.79
N LYS A 262 -20.62 17.05 -24.35
CA LYS A 262 -21.18 17.59 -23.10
C LYS A 262 -20.36 17.17 -21.88
N LYS A 263 -20.00 15.88 -21.79
CA LYS A 263 -19.16 15.35 -20.68
C LYS A 263 -17.74 15.91 -20.68
N LEU A 264 -17.24 16.32 -21.84
CA LEU A 264 -15.94 16.97 -22.01
C LEU A 264 -16.00 18.50 -21.81
N ASN A 265 -17.14 19.05 -21.38
CA ASN A 265 -17.37 20.49 -21.23
C ASN A 265 -17.12 21.30 -22.51
N ILE A 266 -17.39 20.71 -23.68
CA ILE A 266 -17.39 21.46 -24.94
C ILE A 266 -18.67 22.30 -24.98
N PHE A 267 -18.52 23.61 -25.18
CA PHE A 267 -19.63 24.57 -25.19
C PHE A 267 -20.53 24.35 -26.43
N GLU A 268 -21.85 24.34 -26.20
CA GLU A 268 -22.91 24.17 -27.22
C GLU A 268 -22.64 23.04 -28.24
N PRO A 269 -22.52 21.78 -27.81
CA PRO A 269 -22.17 20.68 -28.72
C PRO A 269 -23.28 20.34 -29.72
N GLU A 270 -24.50 20.78 -29.47
CA GLU A 270 -25.66 20.56 -30.33
C GLU A 270 -25.64 21.44 -31.59
N THR A 271 -24.88 22.53 -31.59
CA THR A 271 -24.76 23.47 -32.72
C THR A 271 -23.55 23.18 -33.61
N LEU A 272 -22.68 22.24 -33.19
CA LEU A 272 -21.45 21.89 -33.89
C LEU A 272 -21.70 20.79 -34.92
N SER A 273 -21.07 20.92 -36.10
CA SER A 273 -21.07 19.86 -37.10
C SER A 273 -20.33 18.62 -36.58
N ARG A 274 -20.70 17.43 -37.06
CA ARG A 274 -20.08 16.16 -36.65
C ARG A 274 -18.55 16.18 -36.79
N ALA A 275 -18.04 16.77 -37.87
CA ALA A 275 -16.60 16.92 -38.08
C ALA A 275 -15.95 17.85 -37.04
N ALA A 276 -16.61 18.96 -36.68
CA ALA A 276 -16.11 19.89 -35.67
C ALA A 276 -16.18 19.31 -34.25
N LEU A 277 -17.20 18.51 -33.93
CA LEU A 277 -17.29 17.76 -32.67
C LEU A 277 -16.16 16.75 -32.55
N THR A 278 -15.97 15.94 -33.59
CA THR A 278 -14.92 14.92 -33.66
C THR A 278 -13.55 15.56 -33.46
N ALA A 279 -13.23 16.63 -34.20
CA ALA A 279 -11.96 17.33 -34.09
C ALA A 279 -11.71 17.88 -32.67
N LYS A 280 -12.71 18.54 -32.05
CA LYS A 280 -12.55 19.07 -30.69
C LYS A 280 -12.38 17.98 -29.63
N ILE A 281 -13.06 16.85 -29.80
CA ILE A 281 -12.93 15.71 -28.90
C ILE A 281 -11.51 15.12 -29.05
N VAL A 282 -11.03 14.93 -30.28
CA VAL A 282 -9.66 14.44 -30.55
C VAL A 282 -8.62 15.38 -29.97
N ASP A 283 -8.76 16.69 -30.16
CA ASP A 283 -7.83 17.70 -29.63
C ASP A 283 -7.70 17.63 -28.11
N ILE A 284 -8.80 17.45 -27.38
CA ILE A 284 -8.77 17.32 -25.91
C ILE A 284 -8.00 16.08 -25.47
N PHE A 285 -8.15 14.96 -26.19
CA PHE A 285 -7.48 13.71 -25.84
C PHE A 285 -6.00 13.72 -26.21
N VAL A 286 -5.65 14.28 -27.36
CA VAL A 286 -4.25 14.46 -27.77
C VAL A 286 -3.55 15.47 -26.85
N ALA A 287 -4.23 16.53 -26.41
CA ALA A 287 -3.68 17.50 -25.45
C ALA A 287 -3.47 16.91 -24.04
N LYS A 288 -4.46 16.16 -23.51
CA LYS A 288 -4.33 15.49 -22.19
C LYS A 288 -3.26 14.40 -22.16
N GLY A 289 -2.96 13.77 -23.30
CA GLY A 289 -1.82 12.86 -23.43
C GLY A 289 -0.46 13.54 -23.23
N GLN A 290 -0.36 14.86 -23.46
CA GLN A 290 0.89 15.61 -23.33
C GLN A 290 1.12 16.21 -21.93
N GLU A 291 0.06 16.51 -21.17
CA GLU A 291 0.20 17.03 -19.79
C GLU A 291 0.76 16.00 -18.79
N ASN A 292 0.67 14.70 -19.09
CA ASN A 292 1.17 13.63 -18.23
C ASN A 292 2.64 13.22 -18.49
N ASN A 293 3.38 14.01 -19.28
CA ASN A 293 4.81 13.76 -19.53
C ASN A 293 5.68 14.74 -18.71
N PRO A 294 6.46 14.30 -17.70
CA PRO A 294 7.18 15.20 -16.77
C PRO A 294 8.31 16.05 -17.38
N ASN A 295 8.56 15.96 -18.70
CA ASN A 295 9.73 16.58 -19.33
C ASN A 295 9.45 17.86 -20.13
N THR A 296 8.23 18.41 -20.11
CA THR A 296 7.98 19.72 -20.72
C THR A 296 8.18 20.84 -19.69
N LYS A 297 9.42 21.00 -19.21
CA LYS A 297 9.83 22.26 -18.57
C LYS A 297 9.74 23.36 -19.63
N SER A 298 8.89 24.33 -19.33
CA SER A 298 8.87 25.70 -19.86
C SER A 298 10.12 26.08 -20.63
N ASN A 299 10.00 26.12 -21.96
CA ASN A 299 10.91 26.88 -22.81
C ASN A 299 10.14 28.11 -23.34
N LYS A 300 9.78 29.00 -22.42
CA LYS A 300 9.37 30.36 -22.78
C LYS A 300 10.65 31.12 -23.13
N LYS A 301 11.03 31.08 -24.40
CA LYS A 301 12.08 31.94 -24.95
C LYS A 301 11.66 33.40 -24.76
N ALA A 302 12.46 34.11 -23.97
CA ALA A 302 12.65 35.54 -24.05
C ALA A 302 13.39 35.90 -25.36
N SER A 303 13.42 37.20 -25.68
CA SER A 303 13.93 37.90 -26.90
C SER A 303 12.98 37.79 -28.11
N ASP A 304 12.50 38.87 -28.74
CA ASP A 304 12.85 40.29 -28.69
C ASP A 304 11.60 41.12 -29.04
N ASP A 305 11.41 42.25 -28.37
CA ASP A 305 10.98 43.45 -29.08
C ASP A 305 11.60 44.67 -28.41
N LYS A 306 12.49 45.33 -29.15
CA LYS A 306 13.30 46.47 -28.71
C LYS A 306 13.29 47.52 -29.79
N LYS A 307 12.43 48.55 -29.62
CA LYS A 307 12.63 49.99 -29.93
C LYS A 307 11.27 50.68 -30.04
N SER A 308 11.06 51.91 -29.58
CA SER A 308 11.97 52.95 -29.08
C SER A 308 11.21 53.98 -28.23
N SER A 309 11.99 54.72 -27.41
CA SER A 309 11.91 56.17 -27.10
C SER A 309 10.59 56.74 -26.55
N ASP A 310 10.55 57.62 -25.56
CA ASP A 310 11.57 58.34 -24.79
C ASP A 310 10.81 59.04 -23.64
N ASP A 311 11.59 59.49 -22.66
CA ASP A 311 11.36 60.66 -21.82
C ASP A 311 10.50 60.64 -20.54
N ASP A 312 11.25 61.02 -19.50
CA ASP A 312 10.96 62.00 -18.44
C ASP A 312 10.39 61.56 -17.08
N LYS A 313 11.38 61.32 -16.19
CA LYS A 313 11.58 61.88 -14.84
C LYS A 313 10.77 61.40 -13.61
N PRO A 314 11.45 61.30 -12.45
CA PRO A 314 10.86 60.91 -11.18
C PRO A 314 10.49 62.12 -10.32
N ILE A 315 9.37 62.08 -9.60
CA ILE A 315 9.17 62.88 -8.38
C ILE A 315 8.27 62.12 -7.38
N GLN A 316 8.86 61.89 -6.21
CA GLN A 316 8.32 61.67 -4.84
C GLN A 316 7.44 60.45 -4.53
#